data_AF-A0A521KTY0-F1
#
_entry.id   AF-A0A521KTY0-F1
#
_cell.length_a   1.000
_cell.length_b   1.000
_cell.length_c   1.000
_cell.angle_alpha   90.00
_cell.angle_beta   90.00
_cell.angle_gamma   90.00
#
_symmetry.space_group_name_H-M   'P 1'
#
loop_
_entity.id
_entity.type
_entity.pdbx_description
1 polymer ?
#
loop_
_entity_poly.entity_id
_entity_poly.type
_entity_poly.pdbx_seq_one_letter_code
_entity_poly.pdbx_strand_id
1 'polypeptide(L)'
;GLGAILLTGCVMTEKYEAEKARALNFQRLLAQEEKRTGDLDSETKRLKRENVDLEARNREMAAQVQAVREQLGRIQEEATAMREAAMLKEQEALLAKPRKAAPKPRRPEREPERAAPAQERGIFDSPVVATPEPEPERMPAGAGGSRYHQVKPGETLYRLSRQYGVDVPTLKRWNNLSDNQIEVGQRLLVGRE
;
A
#
# COMPACT_ATOMS: atom_id res chain seq x y z
N GLY A 1 -59.66 62.97 -2.05
CA GLY A 1 -58.54 63.52 -2.82
C GLY A 1 -57.20 63.17 -2.19
N LEU A 2 -56.86 63.77 -1.04
CA LEU A 2 -55.50 63.76 -0.48
C LEU A 2 -55.04 62.42 0.15
N GLY A 3 -55.95 61.65 0.75
CA GLY A 3 -55.59 60.38 1.42
C GLY A 3 -55.08 59.27 0.50
N ALA A 4 -55.55 59.23 -0.76
CA ALA A 4 -55.10 58.23 -1.73
C ALA A 4 -53.67 58.52 -2.25
N ILE A 5 -53.29 59.79 -2.37
CA ILE A 5 -51.97 60.20 -2.89
C ILE A 5 -50.86 59.86 -1.86
N LEU A 6 -51.13 60.07 -0.57
CA LEU A 6 -50.18 59.78 0.50
C LEU A 6 -49.90 58.27 0.65
N LEU A 7 -50.93 57.43 0.61
CA LEU A 7 -50.78 55.96 0.68
C LEU A 7 -50.01 55.40 -0.52
N THR A 8 -50.26 55.94 -1.71
CA THR A 8 -49.55 55.51 -2.94
C THR A 8 -48.06 55.88 -2.87
N GLY A 9 -47.73 57.05 -2.30
CA GLY A 9 -46.34 57.47 -2.05
C GLY A 9 -45.60 56.54 -1.07
N CYS A 10 -46.22 56.19 0.06
CA CYS A 10 -45.61 55.30 1.06
C CYS A 10 -45.31 53.89 0.51
N VAL A 11 -46.24 53.30 -0.24
CA VAL A 11 -46.05 51.96 -0.84
C VAL A 11 -44.95 51.97 -1.90
N MET A 12 -44.80 53.06 -2.67
CA MET A 12 -43.69 53.21 -3.61
C MET A 12 -42.34 53.34 -2.90
N THR A 13 -42.27 54.06 -1.78
CA THR A 13 -41.04 54.17 -0.99
C THR A 13 -40.63 52.84 -0.35
N GLU A 14 -41.57 52.06 0.17
CA GLU A 14 -41.28 50.73 0.73
C GLU A 14 -40.79 49.75 -0.33
N LYS A 15 -41.43 49.75 -1.52
CA LYS A 15 -40.99 48.94 -2.66
C LYS A 15 -39.59 49.34 -3.12
N TYR A 16 -39.32 50.64 -3.22
CA TYR A 16 -38.02 51.16 -3.62
C TYR A 16 -36.91 50.79 -2.62
N GLU A 17 -37.15 50.95 -1.32
CA GLU A 17 -36.16 50.57 -0.30
C GLU A 17 -35.96 49.05 -0.24
N ALA A 18 -37.01 48.26 -0.42
CA ALA A 18 -36.89 46.80 -0.52
C ALA A 18 -36.06 46.38 -1.74
N GLU A 19 -36.26 47.03 -2.89
CA GLU A 19 -35.50 46.76 -4.11
C GLU A 19 -34.02 47.16 -3.97
N LYS A 20 -33.75 48.32 -3.38
CA LYS A 20 -32.40 48.78 -3.03
C LYS A 20 -31.70 47.83 -2.06
N ALA A 21 -32.40 47.33 -1.05
CA ALA A 21 -31.85 46.33 -0.12
C ALA A 21 -31.53 45.00 -0.82
N ARG A 22 -32.38 44.55 -1.75
CA ARG A 22 -32.10 43.36 -2.58
C ARG A 22 -30.86 43.56 -3.44
N ALA A 23 -30.75 44.70 -4.11
CA ALA A 23 -29.59 45.04 -4.93
C ALA A 23 -28.29 45.07 -4.10
N LEU A 24 -28.32 45.69 -2.91
CA LEU A 24 -27.17 45.73 -2.01
C LEU A 24 -26.77 44.33 -1.50
N ASN A 25 -27.74 43.49 -1.16
CA ASN A 25 -27.48 42.10 -0.76
C ASN A 25 -26.85 41.30 -1.90
N PHE A 26 -27.34 41.48 -3.13
CA PHE A 26 -26.76 40.85 -4.31
C PHE A 26 -25.31 41.30 -4.55
N GLN A 27 -25.03 42.60 -4.44
CA GLN A 27 -23.68 43.13 -4.59
C GLN A 27 -22.72 42.58 -3.53
N ARG A 28 -23.17 42.43 -2.28
CA ARG A 28 -22.38 41.78 -1.21
C ARG A 28 -22.08 40.32 -1.52
N LEU A 29 -23.06 39.59 -2.06
CA LEU A 29 -22.88 38.19 -2.44
C LEU A 29 -21.84 38.05 -3.56
N LEU A 30 -21.92 38.90 -4.59
CA LEU A 30 -20.93 38.91 -5.67
C LEU A 30 -19.52 39.19 -5.14
N ALA A 31 -19.35 40.19 -4.28
CA ALA A 31 -18.06 40.49 -3.67
C ALA A 31 -17.52 39.32 -2.82
N GLN A 32 -18.41 38.57 -2.15
CA GLN A 32 -18.03 37.37 -1.40
C GLN A 32 -17.57 36.24 -2.32
N GLU A 33 -18.25 36.02 -3.45
CA GLU A 33 -17.88 35.00 -4.43
C GLU A 33 -16.57 35.34 -5.14
N GLU A 34 -16.34 36.61 -5.50
CA GLU A 34 -15.05 37.08 -6.04
C GLU A 34 -13.91 36.85 -5.02
N LYS A 35 -14.14 37.17 -3.75
CA LYS A 35 -13.16 36.87 -2.69
C LYS A 35 -12.90 35.36 -2.58
N ARG A 36 -13.97 34.55 -2.52
CA ARG A 36 -13.87 33.09 -2.36
C ARG A 36 -13.11 32.44 -3.51
N THR A 37 -13.36 32.88 -4.74
CA THR A 37 -12.65 32.40 -5.93
C THR A 37 -11.17 32.80 -5.90
N GLY A 38 -10.84 34.00 -5.45
CA GLY A 38 -9.46 34.43 -5.22
C GLY A 38 -8.75 33.60 -4.16
N ASP A 39 -9.41 33.33 -3.03
CA ASP A 39 -8.88 32.51 -1.94
C ASP A 39 -8.60 31.07 -2.45
N LEU A 40 -9.54 30.47 -3.18
CA LEU A 40 -9.37 29.13 -3.78
C LEU A 40 -8.24 29.06 -4.81
N ASP A 41 -8.06 30.09 -5.65
CA ASP A 41 -6.93 30.14 -6.59
C ASP A 41 -5.59 30.22 -5.85
N SER A 42 -5.53 31.00 -4.77
CA SER A 42 -4.34 31.11 -3.93
C SER A 42 -4.00 29.76 -3.25
N GLU A 43 -5.01 29.05 -2.76
CA GLU A 43 -4.86 27.72 -2.16
C GLU A 43 -4.42 26.68 -3.19
N THR A 44 -5.00 26.72 -4.40
CA THR A 44 -4.60 25.85 -5.51
C THR A 44 -3.14 26.07 -5.89
N LYS A 45 -2.70 27.33 -5.97
CA LYS A 45 -1.29 27.69 -6.24
C LYS A 45 -0.37 27.19 -5.12
N ARG A 46 -0.77 27.34 -3.86
CA ARG A 46 -0.02 26.83 -2.70
C ARG A 46 0.12 25.31 -2.77
N LEU A 47 -0.99 24.59 -2.92
CA LEU A 47 -1.01 23.13 -3.00
C LEU A 47 -0.23 22.61 -4.21
N LYS A 48 -0.24 23.32 -5.33
CA LYS A 48 0.56 22.96 -6.50
C LYS A 48 2.06 23.04 -6.23
N ARG A 49 2.52 24.10 -5.53
CA ARG A 49 3.93 24.21 -5.11
C ARG A 49 4.30 23.09 -4.14
N GLU A 50 3.46 22.85 -3.14
CA GLU A 50 3.65 21.78 -2.16
C GLU A 50 3.74 20.40 -2.83
N ASN A 51 2.91 20.12 -3.84
CA ASN A 51 3.00 18.88 -4.62
C ASN A 51 4.32 18.77 -5.38
N VAL A 52 4.79 19.85 -6.02
CA VAL A 52 6.08 19.85 -6.72
C VAL A 52 7.23 19.53 -5.76
N ASP A 53 7.20 20.12 -4.55
CA ASP A 53 8.21 19.86 -3.52
C ASP A 53 8.17 18.40 -3.02
N LEU A 54 6.97 17.86 -2.80
CA LEU A 54 6.79 16.45 -2.41
C LEU A 54 7.22 15.49 -3.51
N GLU A 55 6.91 15.78 -4.77
CA GLU A 55 7.39 15.00 -5.91
C GLU A 55 8.92 15.02 -6.00
N ALA A 56 9.56 16.16 -5.76
CA ALA A 56 11.02 16.27 -5.74
C ALA A 56 11.62 15.39 -4.62
N ARG A 57 11.08 15.45 -3.40
CA ARG A 57 11.50 14.58 -2.28
C ARG A 57 11.30 13.09 -2.60
N ASN A 58 10.18 12.74 -3.24
CA ASN A 58 9.92 11.37 -3.65
C ASN A 58 10.93 10.89 -4.71
N ARG A 59 11.28 11.73 -5.69
CA ARG A 59 12.32 11.41 -6.67
C ARG A 59 13.68 11.22 -6.01
N GLU A 60 14.02 12.08 -5.05
CA GLU A 60 15.27 11.96 -4.29
C GLU A 60 15.33 10.66 -3.50
N MET A 61 14.27 10.33 -2.74
CA MET A 61 14.19 9.05 -2.02
C MET A 61 14.26 7.85 -2.96
N ALA A 62 13.62 7.92 -4.13
CA ALA A 62 13.71 6.86 -5.13
C ALA A 62 15.15 6.67 -5.63
N ALA A 63 15.88 7.75 -5.87
CA ALA A 63 17.30 7.70 -6.23
C ALA A 63 18.16 7.12 -5.09
N GLN A 64 17.88 7.49 -3.83
CA GLN A 64 18.55 6.90 -2.66
C GLN A 64 18.33 5.39 -2.57
N VAL A 65 17.09 4.93 -2.78
CA VAL A 65 16.77 3.49 -2.78
C VAL A 65 17.50 2.76 -3.91
N GLN A 66 17.60 3.36 -5.10
CA GLN A 66 18.38 2.79 -6.21
C GLN A 66 19.87 2.70 -5.86
N ALA A 67 20.46 3.76 -5.31
CA ALA A 67 21.86 3.77 -4.90
C ALA A 67 22.14 2.67 -3.85
N VAL A 68 21.27 2.49 -2.86
CA VAL A 68 21.40 1.42 -1.86
C VAL A 68 21.31 0.04 -2.51
N ARG A 69 20.41 -0.17 -3.48
CA ARG A 69 20.31 -1.44 -4.23
C ARG A 69 21.59 -1.73 -5.01
N GLU A 70 22.17 -0.73 -5.66
CA GLU A 70 23.45 -0.89 -6.37
C GLU A 70 24.59 -1.21 -5.42
N GLN A 71 24.67 -0.54 -4.27
CA GLN A 71 25.66 -0.87 -3.23
C GLN A 71 25.52 -2.30 -2.74
N LEU A 72 24.29 -2.74 -2.47
CA LEU A 72 24.01 -4.13 -2.10
C LEU A 72 24.42 -5.11 -3.22
N GLY A 73 24.17 -4.77 -4.48
CA GLY A 73 24.61 -5.56 -5.63
C GLY A 73 26.14 -5.74 -5.66
N ARG A 74 26.89 -4.65 -5.52
CA ARG A 74 28.37 -4.70 -5.46
C ARG A 74 28.87 -5.56 -4.31
N ILE A 75 28.29 -5.39 -3.11
CA ILE A 75 28.65 -6.20 -1.94
C ILE A 75 28.35 -7.68 -2.17
N GLN A 76 27.23 -8.01 -2.81
CA GLN A 76 26.89 -9.39 -3.15
C GLN A 76 27.87 -9.99 -4.15
N GLU A 77 28.21 -9.25 -5.22
CA GLU A 77 29.21 -9.66 -6.22
C GLU A 77 30.58 -9.90 -5.59
N GLU A 78 31.05 -8.97 -4.75
CA GLU A 78 32.30 -9.11 -4.00
C GLU A 78 32.26 -10.34 -3.08
N ALA A 79 31.16 -10.57 -2.36
CA ALA A 79 30.99 -11.73 -1.49
C ALA A 79 30.97 -13.04 -2.29
N THR A 80 30.38 -13.07 -3.48
CA THR A 80 30.41 -14.25 -4.37
C THR A 80 31.82 -14.52 -4.88
N ALA A 81 32.53 -13.48 -5.35
CA ALA A 81 33.91 -13.61 -5.80
C ALA A 81 34.84 -14.11 -4.69
N MET A 82 34.66 -13.63 -3.45
CA MET A 82 35.43 -14.12 -2.30
C MET A 82 35.16 -15.61 -2.01
N ARG A 83 33.91 -16.06 -2.10
CA ARG A 83 33.55 -17.48 -1.90
C ARG A 83 34.14 -18.36 -2.99
N GLU A 84 34.08 -17.95 -4.25
CA GLU A 84 34.66 -18.68 -5.38
C GLU A 84 36.18 -18.74 -5.28
N ALA A 85 36.84 -17.62 -4.94
CA ALA A 85 38.27 -17.59 -4.72
C ALA A 85 38.71 -18.49 -3.56
N ALA A 86 37.91 -18.57 -2.48
CA ALA A 86 38.16 -19.50 -1.38
C ALA A 86 38.05 -20.97 -1.83
N MET A 87 37.03 -21.32 -2.63
CA MET A 87 36.87 -22.67 -3.19
C MET A 87 38.03 -23.06 -4.10
N LEU A 88 38.54 -22.14 -4.94
CA LEU A 88 39.69 -22.41 -5.80
C LEU A 88 40.97 -22.66 -4.98
N LYS A 89 41.23 -21.84 -3.94
CA LYS A 89 42.36 -22.06 -3.03
C LYS A 89 42.29 -23.41 -2.32
N GLU A 90 41.09 -23.85 -1.94
CA GLU A 90 40.89 -25.17 -1.32
C GLU A 90 41.18 -26.32 -2.31
N GLN A 91 40.72 -26.21 -3.56
CA GLN A 91 41.02 -27.19 -4.62
C GLN A 91 42.53 -27.27 -4.91
N GLU A 92 43.23 -26.14 -5.01
CA GLU A 92 44.68 -26.10 -5.20
C GLU A 92 45.43 -26.76 -4.02
N ALA A 93 45.01 -26.48 -2.78
CA ALA A 93 45.61 -27.09 -1.59
C ALA A 93 45.41 -28.62 -1.55
N LEU A 94 44.34 -29.16 -2.16
CA LEU A 94 44.15 -30.60 -2.31
C LEU A 94 45.09 -31.21 -3.36
N LEU A 95 45.36 -30.50 -4.47
CA LEU A 95 46.28 -30.93 -5.52
C LEU A 95 47.75 -30.88 -5.10
N ALA A 96 48.13 -29.97 -4.18
CA ALA A 96 49.51 -29.77 -3.74
C ALA A 96 50.00 -30.71 -2.61
N LYS A 97 49.14 -31.55 -2.02
CA LYS A 97 49.56 -32.52 -0.99
C LYS A 97 50.34 -33.69 -1.64
N PRO A 98 51.56 -34.03 -1.19
CA PRO A 98 52.25 -35.20 -1.70
C PRO A 98 51.49 -36.46 -1.32
N ARG A 99 51.25 -37.35 -2.30
CA ARG A 99 50.70 -38.70 -2.08
C ARG A 99 51.63 -39.47 -1.14
N LYS A 100 51.36 -39.47 0.17
CA LYS A 100 51.90 -40.49 1.07
C LYS A 100 51.18 -41.81 0.77
N ALA A 101 51.98 -42.85 0.59
CA ALA A 101 51.61 -44.17 0.12
C ALA A 101 50.39 -44.75 0.83
N ALA A 102 49.49 -45.34 0.04
CA ALA A 102 48.34 -46.11 0.49
C ALA A 102 48.80 -47.37 1.27
N PRO A 103 48.15 -47.72 2.40
CA PRO A 103 48.24 -49.07 2.95
C PRO A 103 47.44 -50.06 2.07
N LYS A 104 47.98 -51.26 1.88
CA LYS A 104 47.41 -52.37 1.07
C LYS A 104 45.97 -52.76 1.46
N PRO A 105 45.18 -53.32 0.52
CA PRO A 105 43.78 -53.66 0.74
C PRO A 105 43.63 -54.95 1.57
N ARG A 106 42.71 -54.95 2.53
CA ARG A 106 42.06 -56.16 3.05
C ARG A 106 40.58 -56.12 2.65
N ARG A 107 40.08 -57.22 2.11
CA ARG A 107 38.68 -57.47 1.68
C ARG A 107 38.29 -58.84 2.24
N PRO A 108 37.01 -59.22 2.41
CA PRO A 108 35.80 -58.50 2.80
C PRO A 108 35.18 -59.07 4.10
N GLU A 109 34.33 -58.31 4.80
CA GLU A 109 33.28 -58.92 5.63
C GLU A 109 31.94 -58.27 5.25
N ARG A 110 31.04 -59.08 4.67
CA ARG A 110 29.62 -58.76 4.45
C ARG A 110 28.91 -59.06 5.77
N GLU A 111 28.01 -58.21 6.26
CA GLU A 111 26.54 -58.28 6.09
C GLU A 111 25.91 -57.35 7.18
N PRO A 112 24.61 -57.04 7.15
CA PRO A 112 23.81 -56.54 6.04
C PRO A 112 23.23 -55.14 6.36
N GLU A 113 22.70 -54.55 5.30
CA GLU A 113 21.88 -53.35 5.20
C GLU A 113 20.86 -53.20 6.36
N ARG A 114 21.10 -52.23 7.25
CA ARG A 114 20.07 -51.65 8.13
C ARG A 114 19.95 -50.18 7.79
N ALA A 115 18.83 -49.86 7.14
CA ALA A 115 18.49 -48.53 6.67
C ALA A 115 18.40 -47.48 7.80
N ALA A 116 18.63 -46.22 7.39
CA ALA A 116 18.32 -44.94 8.06
C ALA A 116 19.35 -44.41 9.10
N PRO A 117 19.63 -43.09 9.15
CA PRO A 117 18.67 -42.00 8.96
C PRO A 117 19.09 -40.93 7.93
N ALA A 118 18.25 -40.75 6.91
CA ALA A 118 18.17 -39.50 6.16
C ALA A 118 17.30 -38.53 6.96
N GLN A 119 17.89 -37.47 7.49
CA GLN A 119 17.13 -36.31 7.97
C GLN A 119 16.75 -35.46 6.76
N GLU A 120 15.74 -35.95 6.05
CA GLU A 120 14.91 -35.10 5.20
C GLU A 120 13.91 -34.34 6.07
N ARG A 121 13.70 -33.11 5.63
CA ARG A 121 12.72 -32.14 6.11
C ARG A 121 11.37 -32.80 6.40
N GLY A 122 10.85 -32.59 7.61
CA GLY A 122 9.48 -32.96 7.91
C GLY A 122 9.08 -32.67 9.35
N ILE A 123 8.13 -31.74 9.48
CA ILE A 123 7.04 -31.77 10.47
C ILE A 123 7.42 -31.33 11.89
N PHE A 124 7.22 -30.04 12.18
CA PHE A 124 6.64 -29.67 13.47
C PHE A 124 5.12 -29.81 13.34
N ASP A 125 4.64 -30.80 14.06
CA ASP A 125 3.25 -31.12 14.31
C ASP A 125 2.64 -30.02 15.19
N SER A 126 1.51 -29.48 14.78
CA SER A 126 0.51 -28.94 15.70
C SER A 126 -0.86 -28.95 15.02
N PRO A 127 -1.90 -29.23 15.80
CA PRO A 127 -2.95 -30.17 15.42
C PRO A 127 -3.98 -29.52 14.51
N VAL A 128 -4.38 -30.26 13.47
CA VAL A 128 -5.64 -30.00 12.74
C VAL A 128 -6.78 -30.28 13.72
N VAL A 129 -7.17 -29.25 14.46
CA VAL A 129 -8.52 -29.18 15.04
C VAL A 129 -9.45 -28.93 13.86
N ALA A 130 -10.16 -29.99 13.47
CA ALA A 130 -11.32 -29.89 12.60
C ALA A 130 -12.31 -28.90 13.20
N THR A 131 -12.36 -27.70 12.62
CA THR A 131 -13.47 -26.76 12.76
C THR A 131 -14.09 -26.65 11.37
N PRO A 132 -15.41 -26.84 11.23
CA PRO A 132 -16.05 -27.01 9.93
C PRO A 132 -15.83 -25.77 9.06
N GLU A 133 -15.43 -26.03 7.81
CA GLU A 133 -15.40 -25.10 6.69
C GLU A 133 -16.75 -24.38 6.57
N PRO A 134 -16.80 -23.03 6.58
CA PRO A 134 -18.05 -22.32 6.40
C PRO A 134 -18.47 -22.43 4.93
N GLU A 135 -19.47 -23.28 4.72
CA GLU A 135 -20.29 -23.31 3.52
C GLU A 135 -20.76 -21.88 3.19
N PRO A 136 -20.63 -21.41 1.92
CA PRO A 136 -20.94 -20.04 1.57
C PRO A 136 -22.45 -19.81 1.66
N GLU A 137 -22.91 -19.30 2.80
CA GLU A 137 -24.27 -18.77 2.93
C GLU A 137 -24.45 -17.63 1.91
N ARG A 138 -25.14 -17.98 0.82
CA ARG A 138 -25.66 -17.01 -0.14
C ARG A 138 -26.78 -16.20 0.52
N MET A 139 -26.74 -14.89 0.23
CA MET A 139 -27.84 -13.91 0.04
C MET A 139 -27.85 -12.72 1.02
N PRO A 140 -28.38 -11.53 0.62
CA PRO A 140 -29.10 -11.23 -0.63
C PRO A 140 -28.35 -10.28 -1.58
N ALA A 141 -28.62 -10.48 -2.87
CA ALA A 141 -28.32 -9.51 -3.92
C ALA A 141 -29.21 -8.27 -3.72
N GLY A 142 -28.59 -7.13 -3.42
CA GLY A 142 -29.16 -5.79 -3.49
C GLY A 142 -28.17 -4.89 -4.21
N ALA A 143 -28.63 -4.23 -5.28
CA ALA A 143 -27.81 -3.46 -6.20
C ALA A 143 -26.99 -2.36 -5.49
N GLY A 144 -25.68 -2.34 -5.77
CA GLY A 144 -24.64 -1.54 -5.12
C GLY A 144 -23.42 -2.43 -4.82
N GLY A 145 -22.65 -2.77 -5.86
CA GLY A 145 -21.73 -3.91 -5.82
C GLY A 145 -20.54 -3.72 -4.87
N SER A 146 -20.62 -4.32 -3.67
CA SER A 146 -19.44 -4.44 -2.80
C SER A 146 -18.40 -5.39 -3.43
N ARG A 147 -17.18 -4.90 -3.67
CA ARG A 147 -16.07 -5.69 -4.20
C ARG A 147 -15.20 -6.22 -3.08
N TYR A 148 -14.92 -7.52 -3.10
CA TYR A 148 -14.07 -8.19 -2.12
C TYR A 148 -12.81 -8.75 -2.77
N HIS A 149 -11.69 -8.69 -2.05
CA HIS A 149 -10.39 -9.27 -2.41
C HIS A 149 -9.94 -10.25 -1.33
N GLN A 150 -9.36 -11.38 -1.74
CA GLN A 150 -8.73 -12.33 -0.82
C GLN A 150 -7.23 -12.10 -0.81
N VAL A 151 -6.67 -11.81 0.36
CA VAL A 151 -5.27 -11.47 0.55
C VAL A 151 -4.38 -12.65 0.16
N LYS A 152 -3.42 -12.41 -0.73
CA LYS A 152 -2.43 -13.39 -1.18
C LYS A 152 -1.11 -13.23 -0.41
N PRO A 153 -0.26 -14.26 -0.37
CA PRO A 153 1.07 -14.16 0.22
C PRO A 153 1.86 -12.95 -0.35
N GLY A 154 2.40 -12.11 0.54
CA GLY A 154 3.20 -10.94 0.16
C GLY A 154 2.41 -9.69 -0.26
N GLU A 155 1.08 -9.70 -0.10
CA GLU A 155 0.27 -8.49 -0.22
C GLU A 155 0.28 -7.68 1.08
N THR A 156 0.12 -6.36 0.94
CA THR A 156 0.00 -5.43 2.06
C THR A 156 -1.17 -4.50 1.81
N LEU A 157 -1.73 -3.89 2.86
CA LEU A 157 -2.81 -2.90 2.72
C LEU A 157 -2.42 -1.79 1.74
N TYR A 158 -1.16 -1.33 1.77
CA TYR A 158 -0.64 -0.32 0.85
C TYR A 158 -0.70 -0.77 -0.62
N ARG A 159 -0.28 -2.01 -0.93
CA ARG A 159 -0.34 -2.52 -2.31
C ARG A 159 -1.78 -2.66 -2.80
N LEU A 160 -2.67 -3.15 -1.94
CA LEU A 160 -4.10 -3.28 -2.25
C LEU A 160 -4.76 -1.92 -2.47
N SER A 161 -4.42 -0.92 -1.65
CA SER A 161 -4.91 0.45 -1.78
C SER A 161 -4.57 1.03 -3.16
N ARG A 162 -3.33 0.85 -3.62
CA ARG A 162 -2.87 1.29 -4.96
C ARG A 162 -3.52 0.52 -6.10
N GLN A 163 -3.73 -0.78 -5.91
CA GLN A 163 -4.33 -1.64 -6.93
C GLN A 163 -5.81 -1.29 -7.18
N TYR A 164 -6.55 -0.98 -6.12
CA TYR A 164 -7.99 -0.70 -6.20
C TYR A 164 -8.33 0.80 -6.22
N GLY A 165 -7.33 1.68 -6.10
CA GLY A 165 -7.54 3.13 -6.12
C GLY A 165 -8.26 3.65 -4.86
N VAL A 166 -8.05 2.99 -3.72
CA VAL A 166 -8.68 3.33 -2.43
C VAL A 166 -7.60 3.71 -1.44
N ASP A 167 -7.85 4.70 -0.58
CA ASP A 167 -6.87 5.08 0.45
C ASP A 167 -6.78 4.04 1.57
N VAL A 168 -5.58 3.83 2.12
CA VAL A 168 -5.34 2.88 3.22
C VAL A 168 -6.26 3.14 4.43
N PRO A 169 -6.47 4.39 4.91
CA PRO A 169 -7.38 4.65 6.03
C PRO A 169 -8.83 4.26 5.69
N THR A 170 -9.26 4.49 4.45
CA THR A 170 -10.60 4.10 3.97
C THR A 170 -10.76 2.59 3.96
N LEU A 171 -9.75 1.87 3.43
CA LEU A 171 -9.72 0.42 3.41
C LEU A 171 -9.74 -0.19 4.82
N LYS A 172 -9.00 0.41 5.76
CA LYS A 172 -9.04 0.01 7.18
C LYS A 172 -10.41 0.22 7.79
N ARG A 173 -11.05 1.37 7.55
CA ARG A 173 -12.39 1.67 8.07
C ARG A 173 -13.45 0.71 7.53
N TRP A 174 -13.36 0.32 6.25
CA TRP A 174 -14.32 -0.62 5.66
C TRP A 174 -14.21 -2.03 6.22
N ASN A 175 -13.03 -2.40 6.71
CA ASN A 175 -12.72 -3.75 7.19
C ASN A 175 -12.49 -3.79 8.72
N ASN A 176 -12.81 -2.70 9.43
CA ASN A 176 -12.61 -2.53 10.87
C ASN A 176 -11.19 -2.90 11.36
N LEU A 177 -10.16 -2.56 10.58
CA LEU A 177 -8.77 -2.85 10.91
C LEU A 177 -8.19 -1.75 11.80
N SER A 178 -7.62 -2.14 12.93
CA SER A 178 -6.93 -1.24 13.86
C SER A 178 -5.54 -0.84 13.33
N ASP A 179 -4.84 -1.76 12.68
CA ASP A 179 -3.49 -1.54 12.14
C ASP A 179 -3.34 -1.94 10.66
N ASN A 180 -2.12 -1.90 10.14
CA ASN A 180 -1.78 -2.22 8.75
C ASN A 180 -1.49 -3.72 8.54
N GLN A 181 -1.62 -4.55 9.58
CA GLN A 181 -1.44 -5.99 9.50
C GLN A 181 -2.66 -6.66 8.87
N ILE A 182 -2.40 -7.49 7.87
CA ILE A 182 -3.40 -8.32 7.18
C ILE A 182 -2.85 -9.73 7.02
N GLU A 183 -3.74 -10.71 7.12
CA GLU A 183 -3.39 -12.13 7.07
C GLU A 183 -3.64 -12.72 5.69
N VAL A 184 -2.82 -13.70 5.30
CA VAL A 184 -3.01 -14.43 4.05
C VAL A 184 -4.34 -15.19 4.11
N GLY A 185 -5.15 -15.08 3.07
CA GLY A 185 -6.48 -15.67 2.99
C GLY A 185 -7.59 -14.77 3.56
N GLN A 186 -7.26 -13.67 4.23
CA GLN A 186 -8.23 -12.71 4.76
C GLN A 186 -9.05 -12.09 3.62
N ARG A 187 -10.37 -11.99 3.81
CA ARG A 187 -11.27 -11.34 2.85
C ARG A 187 -11.41 -9.86 3.21
N LEU A 188 -11.01 -8.98 2.32
CA LEU A 188 -11.10 -7.54 2.48
C LEU A 188 -12.10 -6.94 1.49
N LEU A 189 -12.99 -6.11 2.00
CA LEU A 189 -13.83 -5.22 1.22
C LEU A 189 -12.95 -4.11 0.62
N VAL A 190 -12.79 -4.11 -0.70
CA VAL A 190 -11.92 -3.20 -1.46
C VAL A 190 -12.69 -2.19 -2.31
N GLY A 191 -14.02 -2.24 -2.32
CA GLY A 191 -14.86 -1.25 -2.99
C GLY A 191 -16.31 -1.35 -2.57
N ARG A 192 -16.99 -0.21 -2.49
CA ARG A 192 -18.45 -0.09 -2.38
C ARG A 192 -18.89 0.88 -3.49
N GLU A 193 -19.92 0.51 -4.24
CA GLU A 193 -20.63 1.44 -5.14
C GLU A 193 -21.62 2.30 -4.35
#